data_AF-A0A8X6YYE6-F1
#
_entry.id   AF-A0A8X6YYE6-F1
#
_cell.length_a   1.000
_cell.length_b   1.000
_cell.length_c   1.000
_cell.angle_alpha   90.00
_cell.angle_beta   90.00
_cell.angle_gamma   90.00
#
_symmetry.space_group_name_H-M   'P 1'
#
loop_
_entity.id
_entity.type
_entity.pdbx_description
1 polymer ?
#
loop_
_entity_poly.entity_id
_entity_poly.type
_entity_poly.pdbx_seq_one_letter_code
_entity_poly.pdbx_strand_id
1 'polypeptide(L)'
;MITDKGSPFNSKGFDDYCTEENIQNLQIPTGVPRGNGQVERIHRTLIPVLTTLSIDDPTKWYKFVDRLQRILNSTPNRSTKWSPFEILTGVTMRNKKDLYLRILLMEEMVEELQEQRNQLRQDAKRNIQKIQAENKRTYDRKRKKAPGYRLID
;
A
#
# COMPACT_ATOMS: atom_id res chain seq x y z
N MET A 1 6.75 30.13 11.72
CA MET A 1 7.93 29.44 11.14
C MET A 1 9.15 29.77 11.97
N ILE A 2 10.10 28.83 12.14
CA ILE A 2 11.34 29.06 12.88
C ILE A 2 12.50 28.87 11.92
N THR A 3 13.41 29.84 11.83
CA THR A 3 14.56 29.83 10.91
C THR A 3 15.85 30.23 11.62
N ASP A 4 17.00 29.87 11.04
CA ASP A 4 18.27 30.46 11.46
C ASP A 4 18.44 31.88 10.86
N LYS A 5 19.55 32.54 11.20
CA LYS A 5 19.89 33.87 10.64
C LYS A 5 20.56 33.79 9.27
N GLY A 6 20.31 32.73 8.50
CA GLY A 6 20.81 32.62 7.14
C GLY A 6 20.36 33.80 6.28
N SER A 7 21.26 34.30 5.43
CA SER A 7 20.97 35.43 4.53
C SER A 7 19.67 35.25 3.72
N PRO A 8 19.30 34.06 3.20
CA PRO A 8 18.03 33.87 2.49
C PRO A 8 16.80 34.19 3.35
N PHE A 9 16.81 33.80 4.64
CA PHE A 9 15.69 34.00 5.58
C PHE A 9 15.63 35.40 6.19
N ASN A 10 16.60 36.26 5.84
CA ASN A 10 16.66 37.67 6.24
C ASN A 10 16.55 38.63 5.05
N SER A 11 16.22 38.11 3.87
CA SER A 11 16.03 38.92 2.68
C SER A 11 14.68 39.64 2.74
N LYS A 12 14.62 40.87 2.21
CA LYS A 12 13.37 41.64 2.15
C LYS A 12 12.26 40.88 1.41
N GLY A 13 12.59 40.24 0.29
CA GLY A 13 11.62 39.46 -0.46
C GLY A 13 11.03 38.28 0.33
N PHE A 14 11.80 37.66 1.22
CA PHE A 14 11.29 36.61 2.10
C PHE A 14 10.39 37.16 3.23
N ASP A 15 10.72 38.35 3.74
CA ASP A 15 9.93 39.05 4.75
C ASP A 15 8.58 39.52 4.18
N ASP A 16 8.59 40.09 2.96
CA ASP A 16 7.40 40.48 2.22
C ASP A 16 6.48 39.26 2.00
N TYR A 17 7.03 38.13 1.52
CA TYR A 17 6.29 36.86 1.37
C TYR A 17 5.70 36.36 2.69
N CYS A 18 6.47 36.39 3.78
CA CYS A 18 5.98 35.97 5.09
C CYS A 18 4.82 36.85 5.57
N THR A 19 4.88 38.15 5.30
CA THR A 19 3.83 39.10 5.68
C THR A 19 2.55 38.86 4.88
N GLU A 20 2.67 38.65 3.56
CA GLU A 20 1.53 38.35 2.66
C GLU A 20 0.80 37.05 3.07
N GLU A 21 1.56 36.00 3.40
CA GLU A 21 1.02 34.70 3.79
C GLU A 21 0.64 34.61 5.29
N ASN A 22 0.73 35.72 6.03
CA ASN A 22 0.50 35.77 7.49
C ASN A 22 1.37 34.77 8.28
N ILE A 23 2.60 34.53 7.82
CA ILE A 23 3.57 33.65 8.44
C ILE A 23 4.46 34.46 9.37
N GLN A 24 4.36 34.19 10.67
CA GLN A 24 5.32 34.75 11.63
C GLN A 24 6.67 34.03 11.49
N ASN A 25 7.71 34.73 11.02
CA ASN A 25 9.08 34.20 10.98
C ASN A 25 9.83 34.49 12.30
N LEU A 26 10.12 33.45 13.07
CA LEU A 26 10.87 33.51 14.32
C LEU A 26 12.32 33.11 14.05
N GLN A 27 13.21 34.09 14.02
CA GLN A 27 14.64 33.85 13.82
C GLN A 27 15.34 33.47 15.13
N ILE A 28 16.16 32.43 15.08
CA ILE A 28 16.92 31.96 16.23
C ILE A 28 18.04 32.96 16.55
N PRO A 29 18.24 33.35 17.83
CA PRO A 29 19.34 34.23 18.22
C PRO A 29 20.72 33.64 17.90
N THR A 30 21.65 34.52 17.52
CA THR A 30 23.04 34.14 17.26
C THR A 30 23.65 33.50 18.50
N GLY A 31 24.33 32.36 18.36
CA GLY A 31 24.94 31.63 19.48
C GLY A 31 24.01 30.66 20.20
N VAL A 32 22.77 30.45 19.73
CA VAL A 32 21.82 29.46 20.31
C VAL A 32 21.48 28.36 19.29
N PRO A 33 22.43 27.46 18.95
CA PRO A 33 22.21 26.42 17.93
C PRO A 33 21.07 25.45 18.29
N ARG A 34 20.75 25.30 19.59
CA ARG A 34 19.63 24.46 20.05
C ARG A 34 18.28 24.86 19.44
N GLY A 35 18.10 26.13 19.06
CA GLY A 35 16.86 26.59 18.42
C GLY A 35 16.52 25.86 17.13
N ASN A 36 17.53 25.36 16.39
CA ASN A 36 17.35 24.60 15.15
C ASN A 36 17.56 23.09 15.33
N GLY A 37 17.63 22.61 16.58
CA GLY A 37 18.05 21.25 16.89
C GLY A 37 17.14 20.15 16.31
N GLN A 38 15.89 20.47 15.98
CA GLN A 38 14.97 19.53 15.31
C GLN A 38 15.42 19.23 13.87
N VAL A 39 15.71 20.27 13.09
CA VAL A 39 16.21 20.14 11.71
C VAL A 39 17.60 19.49 11.71
N GLU A 40 18.48 19.93 12.59
CA GLU A 40 19.82 19.33 12.72
C GLU A 40 19.77 17.84 13.04
N ARG A 41 18.83 17.42 13.90
CA ARG A 41 18.64 15.98 14.22
C ARG A 41 18.23 15.18 12.99
N ILE A 42 17.36 15.74 12.13
CA ILE A 42 17.00 15.10 10.86
C ILE A 42 18.21 15.04 9.93
N HIS A 43 18.99 16.13 9.83
CA HIS A 43 20.19 16.19 9.00
C HIS A 43 21.24 15.14 9.37
N ARG A 44 21.40 14.83 10.67
CA ARG A 44 22.32 13.75 11.13
C ARG A 44 21.98 12.38 10.58
N THR A 45 20.72 12.12 10.23
CA THR A 45 20.30 10.89 9.57
C THR A 45 20.30 11.05 8.05
N LEU A 46 19.81 12.18 7.55
CA LEU A 46 19.65 12.42 6.11
C LEU A 46 20.99 12.40 5.37
N ILE A 47 21.99 13.16 5.85
CA ILE A 47 23.26 13.36 5.15
C ILE A 47 24.05 12.05 5.01
N PRO A 48 24.27 11.24 6.07
CA PRO A 48 25.01 9.98 5.93
C PRO A 48 24.30 8.96 5.04
N VAL A 49 22.96 8.91 5.08
CA VAL A 49 22.19 7.97 4.24
C VAL A 49 22.29 8.37 2.78
N LEU A 50 22.13 9.66 2.45
CA LEU A 50 22.32 10.14 1.06
C LEU A 50 23.74 9.89 0.59
N THR A 51 24.74 10.23 1.42
CA THR A 51 26.16 10.02 1.10
C THR A 51 26.44 8.56 0.80
N THR A 52 25.91 7.64 1.62
CA THR A 52 26.06 6.19 1.42
C THR A 52 25.38 5.70 0.15
N LEU A 53 24.17 6.20 -0.15
CA LEU A 53 23.43 5.82 -1.36
C LEU A 53 24.06 6.38 -2.64
N SER A 54 24.82 7.48 -2.54
CA SER A 54 25.50 8.13 -3.66
C SER A 54 27.02 7.90 -3.67
N ILE A 55 27.53 6.81 -3.08
CA ILE A 55 28.97 6.50 -3.07
C ILE A 55 29.53 6.40 -4.49
N ASP A 56 28.81 5.75 -5.40
CA ASP A 56 29.26 5.53 -6.78
C ASP A 56 29.27 6.84 -7.61
N ASP A 57 28.35 7.76 -7.31
CA ASP A 57 28.26 9.06 -7.96
C ASP A 57 27.64 10.10 -7.01
N PRO A 58 28.49 10.86 -6.26
CA PRO A 58 28.03 11.85 -5.31
C PRO A 58 27.20 12.96 -5.93
N THR A 59 27.31 13.21 -7.24
CA THR A 59 26.52 14.27 -7.92
C THR A 59 25.05 13.89 -8.09
N LYS A 60 24.73 12.60 -7.97
CA LYS A 60 23.38 12.05 -8.18
C LYS A 60 22.61 11.78 -6.89
N TRP A 61 23.04 12.35 -5.76
CA TRP A 61 22.36 12.22 -4.46
C TRP A 61 20.87 12.59 -4.51
N TYR A 62 20.49 13.57 -5.34
CA TYR A 62 19.11 14.04 -5.49
C TYR A 62 18.13 12.95 -5.91
N LYS A 63 18.61 11.90 -6.62
CA LYS A 63 17.79 10.77 -7.06
C LYS A 63 17.31 9.87 -5.93
N PHE A 64 17.86 10.04 -4.72
CA PHE A 64 17.52 9.22 -3.56
C PHE A 64 16.69 9.97 -2.52
N VAL A 65 16.47 11.28 -2.71
CA VAL A 65 15.79 12.15 -1.75
C VAL A 65 14.33 11.75 -1.56
N ASP A 66 13.62 11.47 -2.64
CA ASP A 66 12.21 11.04 -2.62
C ASP A 66 12.04 9.74 -1.81
N ARG A 67 12.92 8.77 -2.05
CA ARG A 67 12.93 7.48 -1.36
C ARG A 67 13.25 7.66 0.11
N LEU A 68 14.24 8.49 0.45
CA LEU A 68 14.63 8.74 1.82
C LEU A 68 13.56 9.49 2.61
N GLN A 69 12.95 10.52 2.02
CA GLN A 69 11.83 11.24 2.62
C GLN A 69 10.66 10.29 2.94
N ARG A 70 10.35 9.38 2.01
CA ARG A 70 9.31 8.36 2.21
C ARG A 70 9.62 7.43 3.37
N ILE A 71 10.88 7.00 3.50
CA ILE A 71 11.33 6.15 4.61
C ILE A 71 11.22 6.90 5.94
N LEU A 72 11.74 8.13 6.01
CA LEU A 72 11.70 8.94 7.24
C LEU A 72 10.26 9.20 7.69
N ASN A 73 9.37 9.52 6.74
CA ASN A 73 7.97 9.83 7.06
C ASN A 73 7.12 8.59 7.38
N SER A 74 7.52 7.38 6.96
CA SER A 74 6.80 6.14 7.26
C SER A 74 7.39 5.32 8.40
N THR A 75 8.57 5.70 8.93
CA THR A 75 9.21 4.97 10.03
C THR A 75 8.69 5.48 11.37
N PRO A 76 8.11 4.61 12.22
CA PRO A 76 7.66 5.00 13.56
C PRO A 76 8.82 5.50 14.44
N ASN A 77 8.63 6.64 15.10
CA ASN A 77 9.63 7.14 16.04
C ASN A 77 9.48 6.44 17.40
N ARG A 78 10.60 6.07 18.04
CA ARG A 78 10.59 5.39 19.35
C ARG A 78 9.83 6.15 20.44
N SER A 79 9.88 7.48 20.42
CA SER A 79 9.26 8.34 21.43
C SER A 79 7.75 8.46 21.24
N THR A 80 7.29 8.65 20.00
CA THR A 80 5.86 8.80 19.70
C THR A 80 5.15 7.47 19.47
N LYS A 81 5.89 6.40 19.14
CA LYS A 81 5.39 5.09 18.65
C LYS A 81 4.70 5.12 17.30
N TRP A 82 4.56 6.29 16.69
CA TRP A 82 3.88 6.52 15.41
C TRP A 82 4.83 7.15 14.40
N SER A 83 4.59 6.93 13.11
CA SER A 83 5.34 7.59 12.04
C SER A 83 4.87 9.04 11.86
N PRO A 84 5.76 9.96 11.41
CA PRO A 84 5.37 11.34 11.12
C PRO A 84 4.17 11.46 10.16
N PHE A 85 4.08 10.57 9.16
CA PHE A 85 2.97 10.55 8.23
C PHE A 85 1.64 10.16 8.88
N GLU A 86 1.65 9.17 9.76
CA GLU A 86 0.45 8.80 10.53
C GLU A 86 0.00 9.92 11.45
N ILE A 87 0.94 10.60 12.11
CA ILE A 87 0.63 11.75 12.97
C ILE A 87 -0.03 12.87 12.15
N LEU A 88 0.44 13.10 10.93
CA LEU A 88 -0.07 14.16 10.05
C LEU A 88 -1.42 13.81 9.40
N THR A 89 -1.62 12.56 8.99
CA THR A 89 -2.74 12.16 8.11
C THR A 89 -3.77 11.23 8.76
N GLY A 90 -3.44 10.66 9.92
CA GLY A 90 -4.26 9.65 10.59
C GLY A 90 -4.23 8.26 9.95
N VAL A 91 -3.45 8.03 8.89
CA VAL A 91 -3.38 6.75 8.18
C VAL A 91 -1.96 6.25 7.99
N THR A 92 -1.79 4.92 7.91
CA THR A 92 -0.50 4.28 7.64
C THR A 92 -0.03 4.57 6.21
N MET A 93 1.24 4.94 6.04
CA MET A 93 1.79 5.17 4.70
C MET A 93 1.92 3.85 3.93
N ARG A 94 1.28 3.76 2.75
CA ARG A 94 1.39 2.59 1.87
C ARG A 94 2.81 2.48 1.29
N ASN A 95 3.56 1.47 1.69
CA ASN A 95 4.92 1.20 1.21
C ASN A 95 4.96 0.14 0.10
N LYS A 96 5.93 0.22 -0.83
CA LYS A 96 6.03 -0.72 -1.98
C LYS A 96 6.11 -2.19 -1.55
N LYS A 97 6.85 -2.48 -0.47
CA LYS A 97 6.94 -3.83 0.10
C LYS A 97 5.60 -4.31 0.66
N ASP A 98 4.84 -3.40 1.27
CA ASP A 98 3.52 -3.66 1.83
C ASP A 98 2.49 -3.94 0.72
N LEU A 99 2.62 -3.24 -0.42
CA LEU A 99 1.79 -3.48 -1.60
C LEU A 99 2.09 -4.83 -2.26
N TYR A 100 3.37 -5.18 -2.43
CA TYR A 100 3.76 -6.48 -3.01
C TYR A 100 3.26 -7.65 -2.14
N LEU A 101 3.45 -7.56 -0.82
CA LEU A 101 2.94 -8.57 0.12
C LEU A 101 1.40 -8.67 0.06
N ARG A 102 0.69 -7.54 -0.01
CA ARG A 102 -0.77 -7.52 -0.17
C ARG A 102 -1.24 -8.15 -1.49
N ILE A 103 -0.52 -7.93 -2.59
CA ILE A 103 -0.86 -8.52 -3.90
C ILE A 103 -0.72 -10.04 -3.81
N LEU A 104 0.41 -10.54 -3.29
CA LEU A 104 0.62 -11.98 -3.12
C LEU A 104 -0.45 -12.63 -2.24
N LEU A 105 -0.79 -12.00 -1.11
CA LEU A 105 -1.86 -12.48 -0.23
C LEU A 105 -3.24 -12.46 -0.90
N MET A 106 -3.51 -11.47 -1.77
CA MET A 106 -4.76 -11.43 -2.56
C MET A 106 -4.79 -12.53 -3.62
N GLU A 107 -3.68 -12.80 -4.30
CA GLU A 107 -3.59 -13.89 -5.28
C GLU A 107 -3.84 -15.24 -4.62
N GLU A 108 -3.18 -15.52 -3.50
CA GLU A 108 -3.37 -16.75 -2.72
C GLU A 108 -4.83 -16.91 -2.25
N MET A 109 -5.44 -15.84 -1.75
CA MET A 109 -6.85 -15.85 -1.33
C MET A 109 -7.81 -16.09 -2.51
N VAL A 110 -7.50 -15.58 -3.69
CA VAL A 110 -8.28 -15.81 -4.91
C VAL A 110 -8.16 -17.26 -5.38
N GLU A 111 -6.96 -17.84 -5.33
CA GLU A 111 -6.72 -19.25 -5.66
C GLU A 111 -7.49 -20.17 -4.72
N GLU A 112 -7.43 -19.94 -3.41
CA GLU A 112 -8.17 -20.72 -2.42
C GLU A 112 -9.69 -20.66 -2.65
N LEU A 113 -10.22 -19.47 -2.95
CA LEU A 113 -11.64 -19.31 -3.29
C LEU A 113 -12.01 -20.04 -4.59
N GLN A 114 -11.14 -20.07 -5.59
CA GLN A 114 -11.37 -20.81 -6.82
C GLN A 114 -11.36 -22.32 -6.59
N GLU A 115 -10.43 -22.83 -5.77
CA GLU A 115 -10.35 -24.22 -5.33
C GLU A 115 -11.67 -24.65 -4.68
N GLN A 116 -12.14 -23.89 -3.69
CA GLN A 116 -13.41 -24.14 -2.99
C GLN A 116 -14.61 -24.14 -3.95
N ARG A 117 -14.68 -23.18 -4.88
CA ARG A 117 -15.75 -23.13 -5.89
C ARG A 117 -15.70 -24.33 -6.83
N ASN A 118 -14.51 -24.80 -7.19
CA ASN A 118 -14.35 -25.97 -8.05
C ASN A 118 -14.79 -27.25 -7.35
N GLN A 119 -14.44 -27.42 -6.07
CA GLN A 119 -14.93 -28.52 -5.24
C GLN A 119 -16.46 -28.52 -5.16
N LEU A 120 -17.07 -27.37 -4.84
CA LEU A 120 -18.52 -27.22 -4.79
C LEU A 120 -19.20 -27.59 -6.13
N ARG A 121 -18.62 -27.16 -7.25
CA ARG A 121 -19.12 -27.51 -8.59
C ARG A 121 -19.00 -29.00 -8.89
N GLN A 122 -17.90 -29.64 -8.49
CA GLN A 122 -17.72 -31.09 -8.67
C GLN A 122 -18.75 -31.88 -7.85
N ASP A 123 -18.99 -31.47 -6.62
CA ASP A 123 -19.97 -32.14 -5.76
C ASP A 123 -21.40 -31.94 -6.28
N ALA A 124 -21.74 -30.73 -6.73
CA ALA A 124 -23.00 -30.48 -7.41
C ALA A 124 -23.17 -31.38 -8.64
N LYS A 125 -22.12 -31.52 -9.48
CA LYS A 125 -22.14 -32.41 -10.65
C LYS A 125 -22.37 -33.88 -10.25
N ARG A 126 -21.70 -34.38 -9.22
CA ARG A 126 -21.89 -35.75 -8.70
C ARG A 126 -23.32 -35.97 -8.21
N ASN A 127 -23.89 -35.01 -7.50
CA ASN A 127 -25.25 -35.09 -6.99
C ASN A 127 -26.29 -35.10 -8.13
N ILE A 128 -26.12 -34.24 -9.14
CA ILE A 128 -26.97 -34.22 -10.32
C ILE A 128 -26.91 -35.58 -11.05
N GLN A 129 -25.72 -36.15 -11.23
CA GLN A 129 -25.56 -37.45 -11.88
C GLN A 129 -26.24 -38.58 -11.10
N LYS A 130 -26.13 -38.59 -9.77
CA LYS A 130 -26.85 -39.55 -8.92
C LYS A 130 -28.36 -39.45 -9.10
N ILE A 131 -28.93 -38.25 -9.00
CA ILE A 131 -30.38 -38.04 -9.17
C ILE A 131 -30.82 -38.40 -10.59
N GLN A 132 -30.05 -38.06 -11.62
CA GLN A 132 -30.37 -38.46 -13.00
C GLN A 132 -30.41 -39.98 -13.19
N ALA A 133 -29.45 -40.71 -12.60
CA ALA A 133 -29.44 -42.17 -12.65
C ALA A 133 -30.65 -42.78 -11.92
N GLU A 134 -31.03 -42.22 -10.78
CA GLU A 134 -32.18 -42.66 -9.99
C GLU A 134 -33.52 -42.37 -10.70
N ASN A 135 -33.65 -41.18 -11.29
CA ASN A 135 -34.79 -40.80 -12.11
C ASN A 135 -34.94 -41.72 -13.33
N LYS A 136 -33.83 -42.05 -14.01
CA LYS A 136 -33.82 -42.98 -15.15
C LYS A 136 -34.32 -44.38 -14.74
N ARG A 137 -33.79 -44.93 -13.64
CA ARG A 137 -34.23 -46.24 -13.10
C ARG A 137 -35.73 -46.24 -12.80
N THR A 138 -36.23 -45.17 -12.20
CA THR A 138 -37.64 -45.04 -11.84
C THR A 138 -38.55 -44.93 -13.07
N TYR A 139 -38.12 -44.16 -14.09
CA TYR A 139 -38.80 -44.05 -15.37
C TYR A 139 -38.85 -45.39 -16.10
N ASP A 140 -37.70 -46.06 -16.23
CA ASP A 140 -37.57 -47.36 -16.92
C ASP A 140 -38.45 -48.43 -16.25
N ARG A 141 -38.58 -48.42 -14.91
CA ARG A 141 -39.48 -49.33 -14.18
C ARG A 141 -40.96 -49.14 -14.54
N LYS A 142 -41.40 -47.91 -14.82
CA LYS A 142 -42.79 -47.60 -15.18
C LYS A 142 -43.05 -47.64 -16.69
N ARG A 143 -42.00 -47.84 -17.51
CA ARG A 143 -42.10 -47.82 -18.97
C ARG A 143 -42.74 -49.11 -19.48
N LYS A 144 -43.84 -48.99 -20.22
CA LYS A 144 -44.45 -50.10 -20.96
C LYS A 144 -43.82 -50.22 -22.36
N LYS A 145 -43.72 -51.44 -22.90
CA LYS A 145 -43.26 -51.65 -24.29
C LYS A 145 -44.18 -50.91 -25.26
N ALA A 146 -43.59 -50.27 -26.27
CA ALA A 146 -44.35 -49.62 -27.33
C ALA A 146 -45.22 -50.65 -28.05
N PRO A 147 -46.47 -50.32 -28.43
CA PRO A 147 -47.30 -51.20 -29.24
C PRO A 147 -46.60 -51.43 -30.59
N GLY A 148 -46.46 -52.70 -30.98
CA GLY A 148 -45.96 -53.04 -32.30
C GLY A 148 -47.06 -52.84 -33.34
N TYR A 149 -46.87 -51.90 -34.25
CA TYR A 149 -47.75 -51.74 -35.40
C TYR A 149 -47.29 -52.68 -36.51
N ARG A 150 -48.17 -53.57 -36.97
CA ARG A 150 -47.97 -54.30 -38.22
C ARG A 150 -48.29 -53.34 -39.37
N LEU A 151 -47.27 -53.02 -40.16
CA LEU A 151 -47.49 -52.45 -41.48
C LEU A 151 -48.10 -53.56 -42.33
N ILE A 152 -49.28 -53.29 -42.87
CA ILE A 152 -49.96 -54.19 -43.81
C ILE A 152 -49.34 -53.90 -45.17
N ASP A 153 -48.70 -54.91 -45.75
CA ASP A 153 -48.18 -54.89 -47.12
C ASP A 153 -49.33 -54.88 -48.15
#